data_AF-A0AA88YRN0-F1
#
_entry.id   AF-A0AA88YRN0-F1
#
_cell.length_a   1.000
_cell.length_b   1.000
_cell.length_c   1.000
_cell.angle_alpha   90.00
_cell.angle_beta   90.00
_cell.angle_gamma   90.00
#
_symmetry.space_group_name_H-M   'P 1'
#
loop_
_entity.id
_entity.type
_entity.pdbx_description
1 polymer ?
#
loop_
_entity_poly.entity_id
_entity_poly.type
_entity_poly.pdbx_seq_one_letter_code
_entity_poly.pdbx_strand_id
1 'polypeptide(L)'
;MSLSMILSLQDDTQFSSESLDIVLKHGDNLYNKVIIDLQNTGKFRNKLLSFDDLPLAMEYKDNYYSLVKHSTVYGLPVIQSDTDEILSLHEGIIIALTKSHNLLIMIGAICSAITLKDGKYYFFDSHSHGPNGLSSPDGRAILRIYSTIDDLVMFLYSFYLSCNIDLQSQFEILPLSPERIMHNFPDFEPERKIINRQRYMKEYMQKKRKSADFRQEELLKKQKCRENEEYRQKELFVKHKARSDKEYRDKERQKEVLGKKKSRQDETYRQKELFVKQTARENEQNRLKESQAKKKTRSNKEYRDKERQKEVLGKKKSRQDETYRQKELFVKQTARENEQNRLKESQAKKKTRSNKEYRDKERQKEVLGKKKSRQNETYRQKELFVKQTARENEQNRLKESQAKKKTRSNKEYRDKENKKKYLERRNLDRMKHIGKKNYLLSRWPEMMNNIV
;
A
#
# COMPACT_ATOMS: atom_id res chain seq x y z
N MET A 1 29.98 15.28 -33.12
CA MET A 1 29.44 14.84 -34.42
C MET A 1 29.77 13.39 -34.73
N SER A 2 31.05 13.03 -34.80
CA SER A 2 31.56 11.70 -35.22
C SER A 2 30.98 10.53 -34.43
N LEU A 3 30.77 10.69 -33.11
CA LEU A 3 30.07 9.70 -32.29
C LEU A 3 28.61 9.45 -32.72
N SER A 4 27.87 10.51 -33.07
CA SER A 4 26.49 10.38 -33.60
C SER A 4 26.47 9.62 -34.94
N MET A 5 27.52 9.78 -35.76
CA MET A 5 27.63 9.04 -37.02
C MET A 5 27.80 7.54 -36.78
N ILE A 6 28.67 7.15 -35.83
CA ILE A 6 28.87 5.75 -35.45
C ILE A 6 27.54 5.09 -35.04
N LEU A 7 26.70 5.79 -34.29
CA LEU A 7 25.37 5.29 -33.90
C LEU A 7 24.40 5.21 -35.08
N SER A 8 24.42 6.22 -35.96
CA SER A 8 23.63 6.20 -37.20
C SER A 8 23.96 5.00 -38.08
N LEU A 9 25.24 4.65 -38.18
CA LEU A 9 25.72 3.47 -38.92
C LEU A 9 25.28 2.13 -38.34
N GLN A 10 24.84 2.07 -37.08
CA GLN A 10 24.25 0.85 -36.52
C GLN A 10 22.84 0.60 -37.04
N ASP A 11 22.05 1.66 -37.18
CA ASP A 11 20.61 1.58 -37.48
C ASP A 11 20.31 1.70 -38.98
N ASP A 12 21.11 2.49 -39.73
CA ASP A 12 20.82 2.83 -41.12
C ASP A 12 21.65 1.98 -42.11
N THR A 13 20.99 1.54 -43.19
CA THR A 13 21.63 0.81 -44.31
C THR A 13 21.89 1.69 -45.52
N GLN A 14 21.29 2.89 -45.58
CA GLN A 14 21.42 3.86 -46.67
C GLN A 14 21.58 5.26 -46.09
N PHE A 15 22.47 6.05 -46.70
CA PHE A 15 22.76 7.42 -46.27
C PHE A 15 22.43 8.40 -47.38
N SER A 16 21.66 9.43 -47.03
CA SER A 16 21.44 10.62 -47.85
C SER A 16 22.04 11.84 -47.16
N SER A 17 22.06 12.97 -47.87
CA SER A 17 22.41 14.27 -47.28
C SER A 17 21.54 14.60 -46.06
N GLU A 18 20.25 14.25 -46.10
CA GLU A 18 19.33 14.46 -44.97
C GLU A 18 19.72 13.58 -43.76
N SER A 19 20.16 12.35 -43.99
CA SER A 19 20.68 11.48 -42.92
C SER A 19 21.89 12.12 -42.23
N LEU A 20 22.79 12.73 -43.01
CA LEU A 20 23.96 13.43 -42.46
C LEU A 20 23.55 14.69 -41.69
N ASP A 21 22.57 15.46 -42.16
CA ASP A 21 22.04 16.62 -41.43
C ASP A 21 21.46 16.23 -40.07
N ILE A 22 20.78 15.08 -39.98
CA ILE A 22 20.28 14.54 -38.71
C ILE A 22 21.45 14.19 -37.78
N VAL A 23 22.49 13.55 -38.30
CA VAL A 23 23.71 13.23 -37.53
C VAL A 23 24.38 14.49 -36.99
N LEU A 24 24.49 15.54 -37.81
CA LEU A 24 25.06 16.82 -37.42
C LEU A 24 24.21 17.51 -36.34
N LYS A 25 22.91 17.65 -36.55
CA LYS A 25 22.00 18.24 -35.53
C LYS A 25 22.04 17.46 -34.21
N HIS A 26 22.07 16.14 -34.29
CA HIS A 26 22.19 15.30 -33.10
C HIS A 26 23.52 15.50 -32.38
N GLY A 27 24.62 15.53 -33.13
CA GLY A 27 25.96 15.72 -32.56
C GLY A 27 26.17 17.10 -31.94
N ASP A 28 25.56 18.16 -32.48
CA ASP A 28 25.58 19.50 -31.88
C ASP A 28 24.83 19.52 -30.54
N ASN A 29 23.62 18.96 -30.52
CA ASN A 29 22.83 18.81 -29.30
C ASN A 29 23.57 17.98 -28.23
N LEU A 30 24.27 16.92 -28.66
CA LEU A 30 25.08 16.10 -27.76
C LEU A 30 26.25 16.90 -27.18
N TYR A 31 26.98 17.61 -28.03
CA TYR A 31 28.10 18.46 -27.61
C TYR A 31 27.64 19.47 -26.57
N ASN A 32 26.56 20.21 -26.85
CA ASN A 32 26.02 21.21 -25.92
C ASN A 32 25.62 20.60 -24.56
N LYS A 33 25.02 19.39 -24.56
CA LYS A 33 24.71 18.66 -23.32
C LYS A 33 25.99 18.31 -22.54
N VAL A 34 27.01 17.78 -23.21
CA VAL A 34 28.29 17.42 -22.58
C VAL A 34 28.97 18.65 -22.00
N ILE A 35 28.99 19.79 -22.72
CA ILE A 35 29.54 21.04 -22.19
C ILE A 35 28.83 21.47 -20.90
N ILE A 36 27.50 21.47 -20.89
CA ILE A 36 26.70 21.83 -19.70
C ILE A 36 27.02 20.89 -18.53
N ASP A 37 27.12 19.58 -18.78
CA ASP A 37 27.44 18.60 -17.74
C ASP A 37 28.87 18.79 -17.19
N LEU A 38 29.85 19.08 -18.05
CA LEU A 38 31.22 19.38 -17.64
C LEU A 38 31.30 20.69 -16.82
N GLN A 39 30.54 21.71 -17.19
CA GLN A 39 30.46 22.97 -16.45
C GLN A 39 29.84 22.75 -15.07
N ASN A 40 28.71 22.04 -15.01
CA ASN A 40 28.02 21.72 -13.76
C ASN A 40 28.87 20.88 -12.80
N THR A 41 29.77 20.05 -13.34
CA THR A 41 30.68 19.21 -12.55
C THR A 41 32.04 19.84 -12.26
N GLY A 42 32.28 21.09 -12.71
CA GLY A 42 33.55 21.79 -12.55
C GLY A 42 34.72 21.14 -13.32
N LYS A 43 34.42 20.33 -14.34
CA LYS A 43 35.40 19.63 -15.18
C LYS A 43 35.62 20.29 -16.54
N PHE A 44 34.84 21.31 -16.88
CA PHE A 44 34.99 22.04 -18.15
C PHE A 44 36.32 22.79 -18.19
N ARG A 45 37.18 22.43 -19.15
CA ARG A 45 38.52 23.02 -19.33
C ARG A 45 38.64 23.85 -20.60
N ASN A 46 38.12 23.33 -21.71
CA ASN A 46 38.23 23.94 -23.03
C ASN A 46 37.00 23.55 -23.88
N LYS A 47 36.88 24.16 -25.07
CA LYS A 47 35.83 23.81 -26.05
C LYS A 47 36.16 22.55 -26.87
N LEU A 48 37.42 22.10 -26.84
CA LEU A 48 37.88 20.92 -27.59
C LEU A 48 37.88 19.70 -26.66
N LEU A 49 36.83 18.90 -26.78
CA LEU A 49 36.61 17.73 -25.92
C LEU A 49 37.63 16.63 -26.19
N SER A 50 38.10 15.99 -25.12
CA SER A 50 38.90 14.78 -25.16
C SER A 50 38.03 13.53 -25.23
N PHE A 51 38.64 12.37 -25.49
CA PHE A 51 37.92 11.09 -25.43
C PHE A 51 37.35 10.77 -24.05
N ASP A 52 37.98 11.25 -22.98
CA ASP A 52 37.49 11.06 -21.60
C ASP A 52 36.19 11.82 -21.34
N ASP A 53 35.97 12.93 -22.06
CA ASP A 53 34.77 13.77 -21.93
C ASP A 53 33.54 13.17 -22.63
N LEU A 54 33.72 12.15 -23.48
CA LEU A 54 32.60 11.49 -24.14
C LEU A 54 31.68 10.79 -23.12
N PRO A 55 30.35 10.86 -23.29
CA PRO A 55 29.41 10.19 -22.40
C PRO A 55 29.59 8.67 -22.47
N LEU A 56 29.25 7.97 -21.38
CA LEU A 56 29.23 6.50 -21.34
C LEU A 56 27.92 5.90 -21.84
N ALA A 57 26.88 6.72 -21.98
CA ALA A 57 25.60 6.30 -22.52
C ALA A 57 24.87 7.50 -23.12
N MET A 58 24.13 7.26 -24.20
CA MET A 58 23.39 8.31 -24.89
C MET A 58 22.18 7.77 -25.64
N GLU A 59 21.22 8.66 -25.86
CA GLU A 59 20.07 8.42 -26.72
C GLU A 59 20.41 8.85 -28.14
N TYR A 60 19.98 8.07 -29.13
CA TYR A 60 20.05 8.40 -30.54
C TYR A 60 18.80 7.85 -31.23
N LYS A 61 18.03 8.71 -31.91
CA LYS A 61 16.66 8.41 -32.37
C LYS A 61 15.84 7.85 -31.17
N ASP A 62 15.11 6.75 -31.35
CA ASP A 62 14.34 6.08 -30.29
C ASP A 62 15.13 5.00 -29.52
N ASN A 63 16.46 4.96 -29.71
CA ASN A 63 17.33 3.96 -29.13
C ASN A 63 18.22 4.53 -28.03
N TYR A 64 18.47 3.72 -27.01
CA TYR A 64 19.42 4.03 -25.96
C TYR A 64 20.66 3.15 -26.09
N TYR A 65 21.83 3.77 -26.10
CA TYR A 65 23.11 3.11 -26.30
C TYR A 65 23.97 3.24 -25.06
N SER A 66 24.53 2.12 -24.60
CA SER A 66 25.69 2.10 -23.72
C SER A 66 26.95 2.12 -24.57
N LEU A 67 27.93 2.94 -24.22
CA LEU A 67 29.16 3.09 -24.97
C LEU A 67 30.32 2.43 -24.22
N VAL A 68 30.85 1.36 -24.79
CA VAL A 68 32.05 0.70 -24.27
C VAL A 68 33.27 1.32 -24.96
N LYS A 69 34.08 2.05 -24.18
CA LYS A 69 35.36 2.63 -24.62
C LYS A 69 36.46 1.59 -24.43
N HIS A 70 37.21 1.28 -25.48
CA HIS A 70 38.39 0.41 -25.41
C HIS A 70 39.66 1.23 -25.19
N SER A 71 40.80 0.55 -24.99
CA SER A 71 42.08 1.25 -24.83
C SER A 71 42.47 2.00 -26.10
N THR A 72 42.71 3.30 -25.96
CA THR A 72 43.14 4.20 -27.03
C THR A 72 44.47 3.74 -27.62
N VAL A 73 44.59 3.82 -28.93
CA VAL A 73 45.80 3.52 -29.71
C VAL A 73 46.43 4.84 -30.12
N TYR A 74 47.75 4.94 -30.02
CA TYR A 74 48.51 6.15 -30.29
C TYR A 74 49.66 5.86 -31.26
N GLY A 75 50.09 6.88 -32.00
CA GLY A 75 51.23 6.77 -32.90
C GLY A 75 51.44 8.04 -33.72
N LEU A 76 52.22 7.93 -34.79
CA LEU A 76 52.49 9.00 -35.73
C LEU A 76 51.96 8.65 -37.12
N PRO A 77 51.36 9.60 -37.86
CA PRO A 77 50.82 9.31 -39.19
C PRO A 77 51.85 8.72 -40.16
N VAL A 78 53.05 9.28 -40.14
CA VAL A 78 54.19 8.84 -40.94
C VAL A 78 55.35 8.57 -39.99
N ILE A 79 55.87 7.35 -39.99
CA ILE A 79 57.06 6.98 -39.21
C ILE A 79 58.31 7.53 -39.93
N GLN A 80 59.12 8.32 -39.23
CA GLN A 80 60.39 8.85 -39.76
C GLN A 80 61.64 8.02 -39.33
N SER A 81 61.49 7.06 -38.41
CA SER A 81 62.60 6.27 -37.86
C SER A 81 62.24 4.81 -37.61
N ASP A 82 63.18 3.88 -37.81
CA ASP A 82 63.07 2.42 -37.60
C ASP A 82 62.92 1.99 -36.12
N THR A 83 62.29 2.82 -35.29
CA THR A 83 62.00 2.48 -33.90
C THR A 83 60.68 1.71 -33.85
N ASP A 84 60.75 0.40 -33.60
CA ASP A 84 59.62 -0.56 -33.53
C ASP A 84 58.51 -0.19 -32.51
N GLU A 85 58.68 0.87 -31.72
CA GLU A 85 57.77 1.25 -30.64
C GLU A 85 56.65 2.22 -31.07
N ILE A 86 56.78 2.90 -32.22
CA ILE A 86 55.81 3.91 -32.67
C ILE A 86 55.00 3.38 -33.86
N LEU A 87 53.67 3.29 -33.68
CA LEU A 87 52.76 2.83 -34.73
C LEU A 87 52.58 3.89 -35.81
N SER A 88 52.56 3.45 -37.07
CA SER A 88 52.05 4.23 -38.19
C SER A 88 50.52 4.37 -38.11
N LEU A 89 49.95 5.32 -38.86
CA LEU A 89 48.48 5.42 -38.95
C LEU A 89 47.83 4.12 -39.45
N HIS A 90 48.47 3.47 -40.41
CA HIS A 90 48.00 2.21 -40.97
C HIS A 90 47.94 1.11 -39.90
N GLU A 91 49.04 0.88 -39.19
CA GLU A 91 49.11 -0.11 -38.11
C GLU A 91 48.18 0.23 -36.94
N GLY A 92 48.11 1.52 -36.58
CA GLY A 92 47.22 2.01 -35.53
C GLY A 92 45.76 1.71 -35.81
N ILE A 93 45.30 1.90 -37.06
CA ILE A 93 43.93 1.55 -37.47
C ILE A 93 43.72 0.04 -37.42
N ILE A 94 44.67 -0.78 -37.91
CA ILE A 94 44.57 -2.25 -37.85
C ILE A 94 44.42 -2.72 -36.40
N ILE A 95 45.29 -2.26 -35.50
CA ILE A 95 45.27 -2.62 -34.07
C ILE A 95 43.99 -2.13 -33.39
N ALA A 96 43.48 -0.95 -33.78
CA ALA A 96 42.22 -0.46 -33.24
C ALA A 96 41.03 -1.31 -33.70
N LEU A 97 41.02 -1.76 -34.96
CA LEU A 97 39.95 -2.59 -35.53
C LEU A 97 39.88 -3.98 -34.90
N THR A 98 40.97 -4.51 -34.34
CA THR A 98 40.90 -5.78 -33.57
C THR A 98 40.10 -5.62 -32.27
N LYS A 99 39.92 -4.39 -31.78
CA LYS A 99 39.18 -4.09 -30.54
C LYS A 99 37.72 -3.73 -30.82
N SER A 100 37.45 -2.97 -31.88
CA SER A 100 36.09 -2.64 -32.31
C SER A 100 36.04 -2.23 -33.78
N HIS A 101 34.93 -2.53 -34.44
CA HIS A 101 34.65 -2.05 -35.79
C HIS A 101 34.30 -0.56 -35.88
N ASN A 102 34.09 0.14 -34.76
CA ASN A 102 33.86 1.59 -34.77
C ASN A 102 34.99 2.30 -34.04
N LEU A 103 35.56 3.29 -34.72
CA LEU A 103 36.71 4.05 -34.27
C LEU A 103 36.39 5.54 -34.32
N LEU A 104 36.83 6.26 -33.28
CA LEU A 104 37.01 7.70 -33.35
C LEU A 104 38.51 7.97 -33.48
N ILE A 105 38.89 8.79 -34.45
CA ILE A 105 40.28 9.17 -34.67
C ILE A 105 40.43 10.67 -34.46
N MET A 106 41.45 11.07 -33.69
CA MET A 106 41.86 12.46 -33.51
C MET A 106 43.28 12.64 -34.01
N ILE A 107 43.49 13.63 -34.89
CA ILE A 107 44.82 14.14 -35.26
C ILE A 107 44.75 15.66 -35.19
N GLY A 108 45.59 16.26 -34.34
CA GLY A 108 45.43 17.67 -33.99
C GLY A 108 44.08 17.95 -33.34
N ALA A 109 43.33 18.93 -33.87
CA ALA A 109 42.01 19.31 -33.36
C ALA A 109 40.83 18.66 -34.11
N ILE A 110 41.10 17.81 -35.11
CA ILE A 110 40.06 17.18 -35.93
C ILE A 110 39.73 15.80 -35.38
N CYS A 111 38.43 15.54 -35.18
CA CYS A 111 37.90 14.25 -34.74
C CYS A 111 36.98 13.66 -35.82
N SER A 112 37.37 12.53 -36.40
CA SER A 112 36.64 11.84 -37.47
C SER A 112 36.18 10.45 -37.00
N ALA A 113 35.20 9.86 -37.68
CA ALA A 113 34.73 8.51 -37.40
C ALA A 113 35.14 7.55 -38.52
N ILE A 114 35.59 6.35 -38.14
CA ILE A 114 35.84 5.23 -39.06
C ILE A 114 35.01 4.04 -38.58
N THR A 115 34.19 3.47 -39.45
CA THR A 115 33.43 2.25 -39.16
C THR A 115 33.67 1.18 -40.22
N LEU A 116 34.06 -0.01 -39.78
CA LEU A 116 34.11 -1.21 -40.62
C LEU A 116 32.73 -1.88 -40.62
N LYS A 117 32.04 -1.86 -41.75
CA LYS A 117 30.71 -2.46 -41.91
C LYS A 117 30.62 -3.14 -43.28
N ASP A 118 30.11 -4.36 -43.31
CA ASP A 118 29.94 -5.15 -44.54
C ASP A 118 31.22 -5.25 -45.39
N GLY A 119 32.38 -5.38 -44.72
CA GLY A 119 33.69 -5.46 -45.37
C GLY A 119 34.19 -4.15 -45.98
N LYS A 120 33.53 -3.02 -45.71
CA LYS A 120 33.90 -1.69 -46.22
C LYS A 120 34.18 -0.72 -45.08
N TYR A 121 35.04 0.25 -45.35
CA TYR A 121 35.45 1.27 -44.40
C TYR A 121 34.70 2.57 -44.66
N TYR A 122 33.85 2.95 -43.72
CA TYR A 122 33.09 4.20 -43.75
C TYR A 122 33.87 5.27 -42.99
N PHE A 123 34.31 6.30 -43.69
CA PHE A 123 34.97 7.47 -43.10
C PHE A 123 33.99 8.65 -43.06
N PHE A 124 33.83 9.25 -41.90
CA PHE A 124 33.00 10.45 -41.72
C PHE A 124 33.80 11.58 -41.07
N ASP A 125 33.66 12.77 -41.62
CA ASP A 125 34.12 14.00 -41.00
C ASP A 125 33.06 15.10 -41.09
N SER A 126 32.90 15.84 -39.99
CA SER A 126 31.86 16.88 -39.87
C SER A 126 32.30 18.28 -40.31
N HIS A 127 33.57 18.49 -40.65
CA HIS A 127 34.05 19.79 -41.10
C HIS A 127 33.66 20.07 -42.56
N SER A 128 34.09 21.23 -43.05
CA SER A 128 33.77 21.75 -44.36
C SER A 128 34.68 21.13 -45.43
N HIS A 129 34.14 20.23 -46.26
CA HIS A 129 34.88 19.54 -47.32
C HIS A 129 34.21 19.70 -48.69
N GLY A 130 35.04 19.70 -49.74
CA GLY A 130 34.59 19.70 -51.12
C GLY A 130 34.13 18.32 -51.62
N PRO A 131 33.69 18.21 -52.89
CA PRO A 131 33.24 16.94 -53.48
C PRO A 131 34.32 15.84 -53.52
N ASN A 132 35.60 16.23 -53.53
CA ASN A 132 36.74 15.32 -53.46
C ASN A 132 37.04 14.84 -52.03
N GLY A 133 36.31 15.32 -51.02
CA GLY A 133 36.50 15.00 -49.61
C GLY A 133 37.68 15.72 -48.94
N LEU A 134 38.27 16.71 -49.59
CA LEU A 134 39.34 17.54 -49.03
C LEU A 134 38.78 18.85 -48.46
N SER A 135 39.53 19.48 -47.56
CA SER A 135 39.16 20.74 -46.91
C SER A 135 38.73 21.82 -47.91
N SER A 136 37.61 22.48 -47.64
CA SER A 136 37.05 23.54 -48.47
C SER A 136 36.36 24.58 -47.59
N PRO A 137 36.56 25.90 -47.81
CA PRO A 137 35.86 26.93 -47.03
C PRO A 137 34.33 26.79 -47.09
N ASP A 138 33.79 26.59 -48.31
CA ASP A 138 32.34 26.47 -48.58
C ASP A 138 31.90 25.01 -48.78
N GLY A 139 32.51 24.10 -48.01
CA GLY A 139 32.25 22.67 -48.04
C GLY A 139 31.08 22.20 -47.17
N ARG A 140 30.95 20.88 -47.07
CA ARG A 140 29.95 20.18 -46.27
C ARG A 140 30.60 19.00 -45.55
N ALA A 141 29.92 18.45 -44.54
CA ALA A 141 30.30 17.19 -43.94
C ALA A 141 30.26 16.05 -44.98
N ILE A 142 31.14 15.08 -44.85
CA ILE A 142 31.30 13.99 -45.81
C ILE A 142 31.19 12.63 -45.14
N LEU A 143 30.68 11.67 -45.91
CA LEU A 143 30.77 10.23 -45.64
C LEU A 143 31.36 9.57 -46.89
N ARG A 144 32.55 8.96 -46.76
CA ARG A 144 33.22 8.25 -47.84
C ARG A 144 33.37 6.78 -47.51
N ILE A 145 33.35 5.94 -48.53
CA ILE A 145 33.38 4.49 -48.39
C ILE A 145 34.57 3.96 -49.17
N TYR A 146 35.40 3.17 -48.52
CA TYR A 146 36.59 2.54 -49.10
C TYR A 146 36.47 1.02 -49.01
N SER A 147 36.98 0.33 -50.02
CA SER A 147 36.95 -1.14 -50.09
C SER A 147 38.13 -1.78 -49.35
N THR A 148 39.25 -1.05 -49.24
CA THR A 148 40.46 -1.52 -48.57
C THR A 148 40.93 -0.52 -47.53
N ILE A 149 41.74 -0.99 -46.57
CA ILE A 149 42.37 -0.12 -45.58
C ILE A 149 43.43 0.78 -46.21
N ASP A 150 44.15 0.30 -47.23
CA ASP A 150 45.15 1.07 -47.95
C ASP A 150 44.54 2.31 -48.60
N ASP A 151 43.39 2.16 -49.28
CA ASP A 151 42.68 3.27 -49.92
C ASP A 151 42.20 4.31 -48.88
N LEU A 152 41.72 3.83 -47.72
CA LEU A 152 41.32 4.70 -46.62
C LEU A 152 42.52 5.48 -46.10
N VAL A 153 43.64 4.82 -45.80
CA VAL A 153 44.82 5.46 -45.21
C VAL A 153 45.46 6.45 -46.18
N MET A 154 45.57 6.09 -47.47
CA MET A 154 46.03 7.01 -48.51
C MET A 154 45.16 8.27 -48.62
N PHE A 155 43.84 8.10 -48.49
CA PHE A 155 42.93 9.24 -48.41
C PHE A 155 43.16 10.05 -47.13
N LEU A 156 43.32 9.42 -45.96
CA LEU A 156 43.55 10.12 -44.69
C LEU A 156 44.78 11.01 -44.74
N TYR A 157 45.87 10.58 -45.38
CA TYR A 157 47.05 11.43 -45.58
C TYR A 157 46.71 12.69 -46.39
N SER A 158 46.03 12.53 -47.52
CA SER A 158 45.62 13.65 -48.36
C SER A 158 44.64 14.58 -47.63
N PHE A 159 43.72 14.00 -46.87
CA PHE A 159 42.73 14.68 -46.05
C PHE A 159 43.38 15.56 -44.99
N TYR A 160 44.23 14.99 -44.12
CA TYR A 160 44.87 15.75 -43.04
C TYR A 160 45.82 16.83 -43.56
N LEU A 161 46.55 16.57 -44.65
CA LEU A 161 47.34 17.59 -45.33
C LEU A 161 46.47 18.74 -45.84
N SER A 162 45.31 18.45 -46.44
CA SER A 162 44.38 19.49 -46.90
C SER A 162 43.80 20.34 -45.76
N CYS A 163 43.74 19.79 -44.54
CA CYS A 163 43.34 20.50 -43.33
C CYS A 163 44.49 21.29 -42.68
N ASN A 164 45.67 21.35 -43.31
CA ASN A 164 46.89 21.94 -42.76
C ASN A 164 47.32 21.30 -41.42
N ILE A 165 47.07 20.00 -41.25
CA ILE A 165 47.55 19.24 -40.09
C ILE A 165 48.90 18.64 -40.44
N ASP A 166 49.88 18.89 -39.58
CA ASP A 166 51.21 18.29 -39.69
C ASP A 166 51.12 16.78 -39.42
N LEU A 167 51.61 15.98 -40.38
CA LEU A 167 51.68 14.51 -40.27
C LEU A 167 52.74 14.02 -39.28
N GLN A 168 53.48 14.93 -38.63
CA GLN A 168 54.27 14.65 -37.43
C GLN A 168 53.46 14.77 -36.12
N SER A 169 52.19 15.20 -36.19
CA SER A 169 51.32 15.26 -35.03
C SER A 169 50.92 13.85 -34.59
N GLN A 170 50.94 13.60 -33.28
CA GLN A 170 50.44 12.36 -32.71
C GLN A 170 48.96 12.16 -33.07
N PHE A 171 48.61 10.94 -33.48
CA PHE A 171 47.22 10.52 -33.58
C PHE A 171 46.76 9.81 -32.31
N GLU A 172 45.46 9.89 -32.05
CA GLU A 172 44.76 9.09 -31.05
C GLU A 172 43.58 8.38 -31.70
N ILE A 173 43.46 7.07 -31.54
CA ILE A 173 42.34 6.28 -32.03
C ILE A 173 41.65 5.62 -30.84
N LEU A 174 40.39 5.97 -30.60
CA LEU A 174 39.52 5.33 -29.62
C LEU A 174 38.61 4.30 -30.32
N PRO A 175 38.83 2.99 -30.14
CA PRO A 175 37.85 1.99 -30.50
C PRO A 175 36.66 2.05 -29.53
N LEU A 176 35.45 1.97 -30.09
CA LEU A 176 34.20 2.13 -29.35
C LEU A 176 33.20 1.05 -29.77
N SER A 177 32.56 0.38 -28.81
CA SER A 177 31.47 -0.56 -29.08
C SER A 177 30.14 -0.01 -28.53
N PRO A 178 29.25 0.50 -29.39
CA PRO A 178 27.91 0.90 -28.97
C PRO A 178 27.04 -0.34 -28.76
N GLU A 179 26.53 -0.52 -27.54
CA GLU A 179 25.61 -1.58 -27.18
C GLU A 179 24.20 -1.02 -27.08
N ARG A 180 23.30 -1.47 -27.96
CA ARG A 180 21.89 -1.09 -27.92
C ARG A 180 21.23 -1.71 -26.69
N ILE A 181 20.82 -0.88 -25.74
CA ILE A 181 20.00 -1.30 -24.61
C ILE A 181 18.56 -1.35 -25.14
N MET A 182 18.05 -2.56 -25.47
CA MET A 182 16.78 -2.73 -26.17
C MET A 182 15.66 -1.83 -25.65
N HIS A 183 15.14 -1.01 -26.57
CA HIS A 183 13.93 -0.21 -26.48
C HIS A 183 13.10 -0.49 -27.74
N ASN A 184 12.31 -1.56 -27.74
CA ASN A 184 11.06 -1.51 -28.50
C ASN A 184 10.01 -1.01 -27.52
N PHE A 185 9.90 0.31 -27.41
CA PHE A 185 8.68 0.91 -26.87
C PHE A 185 7.80 1.21 -28.09
N PRO A 186 6.68 0.50 -28.30
CA PRO A 186 5.74 0.90 -29.34
C PRO A 186 5.37 2.36 -29.13
N ASP A 187 5.31 3.12 -30.22
CA ASP A 187 5.03 4.56 -30.24
C ASP A 187 3.85 4.91 -29.33
N PHE A 188 4.16 5.49 -28.18
CA PHE A 188 3.16 6.09 -27.32
C PHE A 188 3.67 7.43 -26.80
N GLU A 189 2.84 8.45 -27.03
CA GLU A 189 2.76 9.81 -26.47
C GLU A 189 3.84 10.23 -25.44
N PRO A 190 4.51 11.39 -25.63
CA PRO A 190 5.67 11.84 -24.85
C PRO A 190 5.43 11.95 -23.33
N GLU A 191 4.21 12.22 -22.88
CA GLU A 191 3.88 12.27 -21.44
C GLU A 191 3.97 10.89 -20.76
N ARG A 192 3.72 9.81 -21.51
CA ARG A 192 3.90 8.43 -21.01
C ARG A 192 5.38 8.02 -21.00
N LYS A 193 6.24 8.59 -21.86
CA LYS A 193 7.71 8.35 -21.85
C LYS A 193 8.34 8.77 -20.51
N ILE A 194 7.94 9.91 -19.94
CA ILE A 194 8.48 10.41 -18.65
C ILE A 194 8.08 9.49 -17.49
N ILE A 195 6.81 9.09 -17.44
CA ILE A 195 6.27 8.21 -16.39
C ILE A 195 6.90 6.81 -16.48
N ASN A 196 7.08 6.28 -17.70
CA ASN A 196 7.72 4.99 -17.92
C ASN A 196 9.21 5.01 -17.63
N ARG A 197 9.94 6.09 -17.95
CA ARG A 197 11.36 6.25 -17.58
C ARG A 197 11.55 6.30 -16.06
N GLN A 198 10.70 7.05 -15.35
CA GLN A 198 10.74 7.09 -13.88
C GLN A 198 10.44 5.73 -13.27
N ARG A 199 9.46 5.01 -13.82
CA ARG A 199 9.12 3.63 -13.40
C ARG A 199 10.25 2.65 -13.68
N TYR A 200 10.86 2.72 -14.87
CA TYR A 200 12.00 1.90 -15.26
C TYR A 200 13.21 2.15 -14.37
N MET A 201 13.60 3.42 -14.16
CA MET A 201 14.71 3.76 -13.26
C MET A 201 14.44 3.28 -11.83
N LYS A 202 13.19 3.36 -11.38
CA LYS A 202 12.77 2.81 -10.09
C LYS A 202 12.93 1.29 -10.04
N GLU A 203 12.54 0.56 -11.08
CA GLU A 203 12.68 -0.90 -11.18
C GLU A 203 14.15 -1.35 -11.32
N TYR A 204 14.94 -0.66 -12.13
CA TYR A 204 16.38 -0.88 -12.28
C TYR A 204 17.12 -0.66 -10.97
N MET A 205 16.88 0.47 -10.30
CA MET A 205 17.48 0.75 -8.98
C MET A 205 16.99 -0.23 -7.92
N GLN A 206 15.74 -0.71 -8.00
CA GLN A 206 15.26 -1.81 -7.14
C GLN A 206 16.00 -3.11 -7.41
N LYS A 207 16.27 -3.48 -8.68
CA LYS A 207 17.07 -4.66 -9.04
C LYS A 207 18.49 -4.55 -8.49
N LYS A 208 19.18 -3.40 -8.70
CA LYS A 208 20.52 -3.17 -8.15
C LYS A 208 20.54 -3.24 -6.61
N ARG A 209 19.55 -2.65 -5.94
CA ARG A 209 19.41 -2.71 -4.46
C ARG A 209 19.08 -4.10 -3.91
N LYS A 210 18.83 -5.12 -4.74
CA LYS A 210 18.77 -6.52 -4.26
C LYS A 210 20.16 -7.05 -3.91
N SER A 211 21.20 -6.62 -4.63
CA SER A 211 22.59 -6.96 -4.29
C SER A 211 22.94 -6.42 -2.90
N ALA A 212 23.63 -7.24 -2.10
CA ALA A 212 24.14 -6.82 -0.79
C ALA A 212 25.25 -5.77 -0.94
N ASP A 213 26.16 -5.98 -1.90
CA ASP A 213 27.31 -5.12 -2.14
C ASP A 213 26.89 -3.70 -2.52
N PHE A 214 25.92 -3.59 -3.44
CA PHE A 214 25.38 -2.29 -3.85
C PHE A 214 24.71 -1.55 -2.68
N ARG A 215 24.01 -2.28 -1.79
CA ARG A 215 23.40 -1.68 -0.59
C ARG A 215 24.47 -1.18 0.38
N GLN A 216 25.56 -1.93 0.56
CA GLN A 216 26.66 -1.55 1.43
C GLN A 216 27.41 -0.33 0.88
N GLU A 217 27.66 -0.28 -0.43
CA GLU A 217 28.28 0.86 -1.10
C GLU A 217 27.40 2.12 -1.02
N GLU A 218 26.08 2.00 -1.23
CA GLU A 218 25.13 3.11 -1.08
C GLU A 218 25.10 3.65 0.36
N LEU A 219 25.20 2.76 1.36
CA LEU A 219 25.28 3.14 2.77
C LEU A 219 26.58 3.87 3.10
N LEU A 220 27.73 3.38 2.61
CA LEU A 220 29.04 4.00 2.78
C LEU A 220 29.08 5.40 2.16
N LYS A 221 28.56 5.56 0.93
CA LYS A 221 28.42 6.87 0.28
C LYS A 221 27.56 7.83 1.12
N LYS A 222 26.42 7.36 1.65
CA LYS A 222 25.57 8.19 2.53
C LYS A 222 26.24 8.54 3.85
N GLN A 223 27.03 7.65 4.43
CA GLN A 223 27.79 7.92 5.65
C GLN A 223 28.84 9.00 5.40
N LYS A 224 29.63 8.87 4.33
CA LYS A 224 30.62 9.89 3.91
C LYS A 224 29.96 11.26 3.67
N CYS A 225 28.84 11.31 2.95
CA CYS A 225 28.12 12.58 2.75
C CYS A 225 27.62 13.21 4.06
N ARG A 226 27.31 12.40 5.08
CA ARG A 226 26.87 12.88 6.40
C ARG A 226 28.01 13.33 7.31
N GLU A 227 29.27 13.22 6.90
CA GLU A 227 30.39 13.85 7.61
C GLU A 227 30.35 15.37 7.42
N ASN A 228 29.85 15.83 6.26
CA ASN A 228 29.63 17.24 5.99
C ASN A 228 28.43 17.79 6.81
N GLU A 229 28.70 18.76 7.69
CA GLU A 229 27.72 19.36 8.57
C GLU A 229 26.60 20.09 7.82
N GLU A 230 26.92 20.80 6.74
CA GLU A 230 25.95 21.52 5.93
C GLU A 230 24.94 20.54 5.28
N TYR A 231 25.43 19.40 4.80
CA TYR A 231 24.58 18.34 4.27
C TYR A 231 23.67 17.74 5.34
N ARG A 232 24.18 17.51 6.57
CA ARG A 232 23.36 17.03 7.69
C ARG A 232 22.23 18.00 8.02
N GLN A 233 22.53 19.29 8.11
CA GLN A 233 21.52 20.32 8.43
C GLN A 233 20.45 20.42 7.33
N LYS A 234 20.85 20.37 6.05
CA LYS A 234 19.89 20.31 4.92
C LYS A 234 19.02 19.05 4.98
N GLU A 235 19.60 17.87 5.24
CA GLU A 235 18.85 16.60 5.37
C GLU A 235 17.83 16.67 6.53
N LEU A 236 18.22 17.24 7.68
CA LEU A 236 17.35 17.43 8.83
C LEU A 236 16.22 18.42 8.56
N PHE A 237 16.52 19.55 7.91
CA PHE A 237 15.52 20.54 7.53
C PHE A 237 14.46 19.96 6.61
N VAL A 238 14.86 19.22 5.57
CA VAL A 238 13.93 18.55 4.65
C VAL A 238 13.06 17.54 5.39
N LYS A 239 13.63 16.73 6.31
CA LYS A 239 12.86 15.80 7.13
C LYS A 239 11.87 16.51 8.07
N HIS A 240 12.28 17.62 8.68
CA HIS A 240 11.42 18.40 9.56
C HIS A 240 10.26 19.04 8.77
N LYS A 241 10.55 19.62 7.61
CA LYS A 241 9.55 20.17 6.69
C LYS A 241 8.59 19.10 6.18
N ALA A 242 9.07 17.90 5.86
CA ALA A 242 8.18 16.79 5.48
C ALA A 242 7.29 16.34 6.66
N ARG A 243 7.83 16.34 7.88
CA ARG A 243 7.09 15.96 9.10
C ARG A 243 6.17 17.06 9.65
N SER A 244 6.23 18.30 9.16
CA SER A 244 5.22 19.30 9.53
C SER A 244 3.87 18.94 8.91
N ASP A 245 3.87 18.36 7.71
CA ASP A 245 2.68 17.81 7.08
C ASP A 245 2.09 16.66 7.92
N LYS A 246 0.78 16.76 8.18
CA LYS A 246 0.02 15.76 8.94
C LYS A 246 -0.15 14.48 8.13
N GLU A 247 -0.39 14.58 6.82
CA GLU A 247 -0.62 13.42 5.97
C GLU A 247 0.64 12.56 5.85
N TYR A 248 1.79 13.20 5.62
CA TYR A 248 3.09 12.54 5.65
C TYR A 248 3.34 11.80 6.98
N ARG A 249 3.10 12.46 8.12
CA ARG A 249 3.25 11.84 9.46
C ARG A 249 2.37 10.62 9.65
N ASP A 250 1.13 10.67 9.16
CA ASP A 250 0.20 9.55 9.29
C ASP A 250 0.62 8.39 8.39
N LYS A 251 1.11 8.64 7.17
CA LYS A 251 1.70 7.62 6.29
C LYS A 251 2.98 7.01 6.86
N GLU A 252 3.87 7.82 7.44
CA GLU A 252 5.09 7.36 8.12
C GLU A 252 4.74 6.43 9.29
N ARG A 253 3.77 6.83 10.14
CA ARG A 253 3.26 6.01 11.25
C ARG A 253 2.62 4.70 10.77
N GLN A 254 1.83 4.73 9.70
CA GLN A 254 1.24 3.50 9.15
C GLN A 254 2.29 2.51 8.66
N LYS A 255 3.32 2.99 7.96
CA LYS A 255 4.45 2.15 7.51
C LYS A 255 5.21 1.55 8.68
N GLU A 256 5.46 2.32 9.73
CA GLU A 256 6.10 1.83 10.95
C GLU A 256 5.28 0.73 11.64
N VAL A 257 3.95 0.93 11.76
CA VAL A 257 3.03 -0.05 12.34
C VAL A 257 3.01 -1.35 11.51
N LEU A 258 2.96 -1.24 10.18
CA LEU A 258 3.02 -2.39 9.27
C LEU A 258 4.35 -3.14 9.37
N GLY A 259 5.46 -2.41 9.43
CA GLY A 259 6.80 -2.98 9.63
C GLY A 259 6.89 -3.77 10.93
N LYS A 260 6.47 -3.17 12.04
CA LYS A 260 6.41 -3.87 13.35
C LYS A 260 5.49 -5.08 13.32
N LYS A 261 4.34 -5.00 12.64
CA LYS A 261 3.42 -6.14 12.49
C LYS A 261 4.07 -7.29 11.72
N LYS A 262 4.81 -6.99 10.65
CA LYS A 262 5.56 -7.99 9.87
C LYS A 262 6.69 -8.60 10.68
N SER A 263 7.49 -7.80 11.39
CA SER A 263 8.55 -8.31 12.26
C SER A 263 8.02 -9.19 13.40
N ARG A 264 6.84 -8.90 13.94
CA ARG A 264 6.18 -9.74 14.98
C ARG A 264 5.69 -11.10 14.47
N GLN A 265 5.74 -11.38 13.16
CA GLN A 265 5.49 -12.73 12.65
C GLN A 265 6.67 -13.66 12.96
N ASP A 266 7.88 -13.10 13.09
CA ASP A 266 9.06 -13.82 13.56
C ASP A 266 9.01 -13.96 15.10
N GLU A 267 9.09 -15.20 15.56
CA GLU A 267 9.01 -15.54 16.98
C GLU A 267 10.24 -15.01 17.75
N THR A 268 11.43 -15.02 17.12
CA THR A 268 12.66 -14.52 17.77
C THR A 268 12.57 -13.03 18.07
N TYR A 269 12.05 -12.25 17.11
CA TYR A 269 11.79 -10.83 17.29
C TYR A 269 10.74 -10.58 18.37
N ARG A 270 9.68 -11.40 18.42
CA ARG A 270 8.62 -11.30 19.43
C ARG A 270 9.16 -11.54 20.84
N GLN A 271 9.96 -12.57 21.04
CA GLN A 271 10.60 -12.86 22.33
C GLN A 271 11.54 -11.74 22.76
N LYS A 272 12.35 -11.21 21.84
CA LYS A 272 13.23 -10.05 22.11
C LYS A 272 12.41 -8.81 22.48
N GLU A 273 11.31 -8.53 21.79
CA GLU A 273 10.42 -7.41 22.11
C GLU A 273 9.76 -7.57 23.48
N LEU A 274 9.37 -8.79 23.86
CA LEU A 274 8.81 -9.10 25.19
C LEU A 274 9.85 -8.92 26.30
N PHE A 275 11.07 -9.42 26.09
CA PHE A 275 12.17 -9.28 27.04
C PHE A 275 12.51 -7.81 27.32
N VAL A 276 12.60 -6.98 26.27
CA VAL A 276 12.82 -5.53 26.40
C VAL A 276 11.68 -4.85 27.16
N LYS A 277 10.43 -5.31 26.97
CA LYS A 277 9.28 -4.77 27.72
C LYS A 277 9.26 -5.22 29.18
N GLN A 278 9.68 -6.44 29.48
CA GLN A 278 9.79 -6.95 30.85
C GLN A 278 10.87 -6.20 31.62
N THR A 279 12.08 -6.12 31.08
CA THR A 279 13.19 -5.34 31.66
C THR A 279 12.82 -3.87 31.84
N ALA A 280 12.12 -3.25 30.88
CA ALA A 280 11.65 -1.88 31.03
C ALA A 280 10.61 -1.71 32.15
N ARG A 281 9.81 -2.73 32.46
CA ARG A 281 8.78 -2.71 33.53
C ARG A 281 9.33 -3.05 34.91
N GLU A 282 10.44 -3.77 34.97
CA GLU A 282 11.20 -4.00 36.21
C GLU A 282 11.77 -2.68 36.75
N ASN A 283 12.06 -1.73 35.88
CA ASN A 283 12.43 -0.38 36.30
C ASN A 283 11.23 0.37 36.90
N GLU A 284 11.28 0.58 38.22
CA GLU A 284 10.28 1.28 39.04
C GLU A 284 9.87 2.65 38.46
N GLN A 285 10.84 3.44 37.97
CA GLN A 285 10.56 4.76 37.41
C GLN A 285 9.71 4.69 36.14
N ASN A 286 9.97 3.70 35.29
CA ASN A 286 9.17 3.48 34.08
C ASN A 286 7.76 3.02 34.43
N ARG A 287 7.62 2.14 35.43
CA ARG A 287 6.31 1.66 35.92
C ARG A 287 5.45 2.81 36.43
N LEU A 288 6.03 3.72 37.21
CA LEU A 288 5.35 4.92 37.71
C LEU A 288 4.95 5.87 36.57
N LYS A 289 5.86 6.13 35.62
CA LYS A 289 5.57 6.96 34.43
C LYS A 289 4.44 6.36 33.58
N GLU A 290 4.45 5.04 33.33
CA GLU A 290 3.40 4.35 32.58
C GLU A 290 2.05 4.42 33.32
N SER A 291 2.05 4.21 34.64
CA SER A 291 0.84 4.31 35.48
C SER A 291 0.26 5.73 35.49
N GLN A 292 1.10 6.75 35.66
CA GLN A 292 0.68 8.15 35.60
C GLN A 292 0.13 8.53 34.22
N ALA A 293 0.79 8.09 33.14
CA ALA A 293 0.30 8.31 31.78
C ALA A 293 -1.09 7.67 31.59
N LYS A 294 -1.28 6.41 32.01
CA LYS A 294 -2.59 5.73 31.97
C LYS A 294 -3.66 6.48 32.77
N LYS A 295 -3.32 6.96 33.98
CA LYS A 295 -4.25 7.76 34.81
C LYS A 295 -4.63 9.06 34.11
N LYS A 296 -3.68 9.79 33.52
CA LYS A 296 -3.94 11.02 32.75
C LYS A 296 -4.78 10.76 31.49
N THR A 297 -4.51 9.69 30.74
CA THR A 297 -5.33 9.36 29.57
C THR A 297 -6.75 8.98 29.98
N ARG A 298 -6.90 8.22 31.07
CA ARG A 298 -8.21 7.82 31.62
C ARG A 298 -8.94 8.94 32.34
N SER A 299 -8.32 10.07 32.68
CA SER A 299 -9.08 11.21 33.23
C SER A 299 -9.84 11.96 32.13
N ASN A 300 -9.39 11.88 30.87
CA ASN A 300 -10.09 12.45 29.72
C ASN A 300 -11.44 11.74 29.48
N LYS A 301 -12.54 12.51 29.56
CA LYS A 301 -13.92 12.02 29.38
C LYS A 301 -14.14 11.39 28.01
N GLU A 302 -13.63 12.01 26.95
CA GLU A 302 -13.81 11.52 25.58
C GLU A 302 -13.14 10.15 25.39
N TYR A 303 -11.94 9.97 25.97
CA TYR A 303 -11.26 8.69 25.94
C TYR A 303 -12.04 7.62 26.70
N ARG A 304 -12.56 7.93 27.91
CA ARG A 304 -13.40 7.00 28.69
C ARG A 304 -14.64 6.57 27.91
N ASP A 305 -15.28 7.49 27.22
CA ASP A 305 -16.51 7.19 26.49
C ASP A 305 -16.21 6.35 25.23
N LYS A 306 -15.10 6.61 24.53
CA LYS A 306 -14.60 5.75 23.44
C LYS A 306 -14.20 4.35 23.93
N GLU A 307 -13.52 4.25 25.08
CA GLU A 307 -13.15 2.97 25.70
C GLU A 307 -14.41 2.16 26.06
N ARG A 308 -15.41 2.81 26.67
CA ARG A 308 -16.72 2.19 26.97
C ARG A 308 -17.47 1.74 25.72
N GLN A 309 -17.51 2.55 24.67
CA GLN A 309 -18.15 2.18 23.40
C GLN A 309 -17.49 0.96 22.76
N LYS A 310 -16.14 0.91 22.75
CA LYS A 310 -15.39 -0.26 22.27
C LYS A 310 -15.69 -1.50 23.09
N GLU A 311 -15.76 -1.39 24.41
CA GLU A 311 -16.11 -2.52 25.28
C GLU A 311 -17.54 -3.02 25.00
N VAL A 312 -18.50 -2.12 24.84
CA VAL A 312 -19.89 -2.47 24.49
C VAL A 312 -19.97 -3.16 23.12
N LEU A 313 -19.26 -2.64 22.11
CA LEU A 313 -19.20 -3.23 20.78
C LEU A 313 -18.53 -4.61 20.80
N GLY A 314 -17.43 -4.76 21.55
CA GLY A 314 -16.75 -6.04 21.77
C GLY A 314 -17.69 -7.07 22.37
N LYS A 315 -18.39 -6.72 23.46
CA LYS A 315 -19.40 -7.60 24.08
C LYS A 315 -20.55 -7.94 23.12
N LYS A 316 -21.03 -6.98 22.32
CA LYS A 316 -22.06 -7.23 21.30
C LYS A 316 -21.57 -8.23 20.24
N LYS A 317 -20.34 -8.08 19.76
CA LYS A 317 -19.74 -8.99 18.77
C LYS A 317 -19.53 -10.39 19.34
N SER A 318 -18.99 -10.50 20.56
CA SER A 318 -18.87 -11.78 21.26
C SER A 318 -20.22 -12.46 21.47
N ARG A 319 -21.29 -11.69 21.75
CA ARG A 319 -22.65 -12.23 21.86
C ARG A 319 -23.25 -12.71 20.54
N GLN A 320 -22.65 -12.47 19.37
CA GLN A 320 -23.11 -13.11 18.13
C GLN A 320 -22.72 -14.59 18.11
N ASP A 321 -21.60 -14.95 18.73
CA ASP A 321 -21.18 -16.34 18.93
C ASP A 321 -22.10 -17.04 19.95
N GLU A 322 -22.68 -18.16 19.52
CA GLU A 322 -23.60 -18.96 20.33
C GLU A 322 -22.89 -19.55 21.55
N THR A 323 -21.63 -20.00 21.40
CA THR A 323 -20.87 -20.62 22.50
C THR A 323 -20.59 -19.61 23.63
N TYR A 324 -20.26 -18.37 23.26
CA TYR A 324 -20.09 -17.27 24.20
C TYR A 324 -21.42 -16.91 24.88
N ARG A 325 -22.53 -16.89 24.12
CA ARG A 325 -23.87 -16.65 24.67
C ARG A 325 -24.26 -17.69 25.72
N GLN A 326 -24.04 -18.97 25.44
CA GLN A 326 -24.33 -20.05 26.37
C GLN A 326 -23.46 -19.96 27.63
N LYS A 327 -22.15 -19.69 27.50
CA LYS A 327 -21.27 -19.43 28.65
C LYS A 327 -21.71 -18.21 29.47
N GLU A 328 -22.08 -17.11 28.81
CA GLU A 328 -22.57 -15.90 29.50
C GLU A 328 -23.89 -16.17 30.24
N LEU A 329 -24.79 -16.98 29.66
CA LEU A 329 -26.03 -17.41 30.29
C LEU A 329 -25.78 -18.32 31.49
N PHE A 330 -24.88 -19.29 31.35
CA PHE A 330 -24.48 -20.19 32.43
C PHE A 330 -23.90 -19.42 33.62
N VAL A 331 -22.97 -18.48 33.38
CA VAL A 331 -22.42 -17.61 34.44
C VAL A 331 -23.50 -16.76 35.11
N LYS A 332 -24.51 -16.30 34.36
CA LYS A 332 -25.65 -15.56 34.93
C LYS A 332 -26.58 -16.46 35.73
N GLN A 333 -26.77 -17.71 35.31
CA GLN A 333 -27.58 -18.68 36.04
C GLN A 333 -26.90 -19.06 37.35
N THR A 334 -25.62 -19.43 37.33
CA THR A 334 -24.84 -19.74 38.55
C THR A 334 -24.75 -18.54 39.49
N ALA A 335 -24.58 -17.32 38.97
CA ALA A 335 -24.62 -16.12 39.79
C ALA A 335 -26.00 -15.88 40.43
N ARG A 336 -27.10 -16.30 39.80
CA ARG A 336 -28.47 -16.22 40.34
C ARG A 336 -28.82 -17.37 41.28
N GLU A 337 -28.15 -18.50 41.20
CA GLU A 337 -28.28 -19.56 42.20
C GLU A 337 -27.74 -19.11 43.56
N ASN A 338 -26.73 -18.22 43.57
CA ASN A 338 -26.25 -17.60 44.79
C ASN A 338 -27.27 -16.58 45.36
N GLU A 339 -27.84 -16.90 46.51
CA GLU A 339 -28.88 -16.10 47.17
C GLU A 339 -28.41 -14.69 47.57
N GLN A 340 -27.15 -14.52 47.99
CA GLN A 340 -26.61 -13.21 48.31
C GLN A 340 -26.57 -12.30 47.08
N ASN A 341 -26.26 -12.85 45.90
CA ASN A 341 -26.27 -12.09 44.65
C ASN A 341 -27.69 -11.71 44.23
N ARG A 342 -28.68 -12.61 44.42
CA ARG A 342 -30.09 -12.30 44.17
C ARG A 342 -30.59 -11.15 45.05
N LEU A 343 -30.25 -11.17 46.34
CA LEU A 343 -30.62 -10.10 47.26
C LEU A 343 -29.96 -8.77 46.88
N LYS A 344 -28.66 -8.77 46.55
CA LYS A 344 -27.95 -7.58 46.06
C LYS A 344 -28.54 -7.03 44.76
N GLU A 345 -28.87 -7.90 43.79
CA GLU A 345 -29.50 -7.49 42.53
C GLU A 345 -30.90 -6.91 42.77
N SER A 346 -31.69 -7.52 43.67
CA SER A 346 -33.03 -7.04 44.05
C SER A 346 -32.99 -5.67 44.74
N GLN A 347 -32.08 -5.49 45.71
CA GLN A 347 -31.86 -4.22 46.39
C GLN A 347 -31.39 -3.13 45.42
N ALA A 348 -30.45 -3.45 44.52
CA ALA A 348 -29.99 -2.53 43.49
C ALA A 348 -31.15 -2.10 42.58
N LYS A 349 -31.99 -3.05 42.12
CA LYS A 349 -33.19 -2.77 41.32
C LYS A 349 -34.17 -1.88 42.05
N LYS A 350 -34.45 -2.16 43.33
CA LYS A 350 -35.32 -1.32 44.18
C LYS A 350 -34.77 0.11 44.29
N LYS A 351 -33.47 0.27 44.53
CA LYS A 351 -32.80 1.58 44.62
C LYS A 351 -32.79 2.35 43.30
N THR A 352 -32.57 1.69 42.17
CA THR A 352 -32.70 2.35 40.85
C THR A 352 -34.14 2.75 40.56
N ARG A 353 -35.10 1.88 40.90
CA ARG A 353 -36.53 2.16 40.72
C ARG A 353 -37.08 3.15 41.74
N SER A 354 -36.40 3.49 42.83
CA SER A 354 -36.84 4.57 43.72
C SER A 354 -36.44 5.94 43.19
N ASN A 355 -35.47 6.03 42.27
CA ASN A 355 -35.08 7.28 41.63
C ASN A 355 -36.16 7.74 40.63
N LYS A 356 -36.76 8.91 40.89
CA LYS A 356 -37.81 9.53 40.07
C LYS A 356 -37.37 9.75 38.62
N GLU A 357 -36.17 10.27 38.42
CA GLU A 357 -35.63 10.56 37.07
C GLU A 357 -35.50 9.28 36.24
N TYR A 358 -35.11 8.17 36.89
CA TYR A 358 -35.03 6.87 36.23
C TYR A 358 -36.43 6.36 35.84
N ARG A 359 -37.43 6.47 36.74
CA ARG A 359 -38.82 6.09 36.43
C ARG A 359 -39.37 6.86 35.23
N ASP A 360 -39.11 8.17 35.19
CA ASP A 360 -39.63 9.03 34.12
C ASP A 360 -38.97 8.68 32.78
N LYS A 361 -37.65 8.43 32.77
CA LYS A 361 -36.93 7.92 31.58
C LYS A 361 -37.42 6.54 31.13
N GLU A 362 -37.71 5.63 32.08
CA GLU A 362 -38.27 4.30 31.79
C GLU A 362 -39.67 4.42 31.15
N ARG A 363 -40.55 5.26 31.72
CA ARG A 363 -41.88 5.58 31.15
C ARG A 363 -41.79 6.18 29.75
N GLN A 364 -40.91 7.17 29.54
CA GLN A 364 -40.72 7.78 28.22
C GLN A 364 -40.24 6.75 27.19
N LYS A 365 -39.30 5.87 27.55
CA LYS A 365 -38.85 4.78 26.67
C LYS A 365 -39.97 3.81 26.35
N GLU A 366 -40.81 3.47 27.32
CA GLU A 366 -41.97 2.60 27.11
C GLU A 366 -42.97 3.23 26.12
N VAL A 367 -43.27 4.53 26.31
CA VAL A 367 -44.16 5.29 25.41
C VAL A 367 -43.59 5.36 23.99
N LEU A 368 -42.29 5.66 23.83
CA LEU A 368 -41.62 5.69 22.53
C LEU A 368 -41.59 4.30 21.87
N GLY A 369 -41.35 3.24 22.65
CA GLY A 369 -41.37 1.86 22.18
C GLY A 369 -42.75 1.44 21.68
N LYS A 370 -43.81 1.79 22.41
CA LYS A 370 -45.21 1.60 21.98
C LYS A 370 -45.52 2.42 20.72
N LYS A 371 -45.09 3.68 20.65
CA LYS A 371 -45.27 4.54 19.46
C LYS A 371 -44.59 3.96 18.22
N LYS A 372 -43.35 3.47 18.35
CA LYS A 372 -42.60 2.81 17.27
C LYS A 372 -43.25 1.49 16.84
N SER A 373 -43.69 0.68 17.80
CA SER A 373 -44.38 -0.59 17.50
C SER A 373 -45.70 -0.35 16.76
N ARG A 374 -46.43 0.72 17.10
CA ARG A 374 -47.65 1.16 16.40
C ARG A 374 -47.43 1.70 14.98
N GLN A 375 -46.19 1.91 14.54
CA GLN A 375 -45.92 2.16 13.11
C GLN A 375 -46.03 0.88 12.28
N ASN A 376 -45.88 -0.30 12.90
CA ASN A 376 -46.07 -1.58 12.24
C ASN A 376 -47.57 -1.94 12.19
N GLU A 377 -48.09 -2.17 11.00
CA GLU A 377 -49.50 -2.51 10.77
C GLU A 377 -49.94 -3.77 11.51
N THR A 378 -49.11 -4.82 11.49
CA THR A 378 -49.44 -6.09 12.15
C THR A 378 -49.58 -5.94 13.67
N TYR A 379 -48.76 -5.08 14.28
CA TYR A 379 -48.85 -4.76 15.71
C TYR A 379 -50.12 -3.94 16.00
N ARG A 380 -50.48 -2.96 15.14
CA ARG A 380 -51.73 -2.19 15.29
C ARG A 380 -52.95 -3.09 15.23
N GLN A 381 -53.01 -4.01 14.27
CA GLN A 381 -54.12 -4.96 14.13
C GLN A 381 -54.23 -5.89 15.35
N LYS A 382 -53.11 -6.40 15.87
CA LYS A 382 -53.09 -7.18 17.13
C LYS A 382 -53.54 -6.36 18.33
N GLU A 383 -53.08 -5.11 18.47
CA GLU A 383 -53.49 -4.22 19.56
C GLU A 383 -55.00 -3.90 19.49
N LEU A 384 -55.53 -3.69 18.28
CA LEU A 384 -56.96 -3.49 18.04
C LEU A 384 -57.77 -4.73 18.40
N PHE A 385 -57.33 -5.92 17.96
CA PHE A 385 -57.97 -7.19 18.29
C PHE A 385 -58.03 -7.43 19.80
N VAL A 386 -56.93 -7.18 20.54
CA VAL A 386 -56.89 -7.29 22.01
C VAL A 386 -57.85 -6.29 22.67
N LYS A 387 -57.95 -5.05 22.15
CA LYS A 387 -58.92 -4.07 22.67
C LYS A 387 -60.37 -4.45 22.35
N GLN A 388 -60.62 -5.01 21.17
CA GLN A 388 -61.94 -5.44 20.74
C GLN A 388 -62.42 -6.63 21.57
N THR A 389 -61.59 -7.66 21.73
CA THR A 389 -61.87 -8.79 22.63
C THR A 389 -62.04 -8.35 24.09
N ALA A 390 -61.26 -7.38 24.59
CA ALA A 390 -61.47 -6.84 25.93
C ALA A 390 -62.85 -6.14 26.07
N ARG A 391 -63.26 -5.36 25.07
CA ARG A 391 -64.58 -4.69 25.04
C ARG A 391 -65.73 -5.69 24.91
N GLU A 392 -65.58 -6.72 24.07
CA GLU A 392 -66.55 -7.81 23.94
C GLU A 392 -66.69 -8.57 25.26
N ASN A 393 -65.59 -8.88 25.93
CA ASN A 393 -65.60 -9.49 27.26
C ASN A 393 -66.30 -8.60 28.30
N GLU A 394 -66.11 -7.29 28.25
CA GLU A 394 -66.78 -6.34 29.15
C GLU A 394 -68.29 -6.23 28.86
N GLN A 395 -68.68 -6.16 27.58
CA GLN A 395 -70.09 -6.21 27.17
C GLN A 395 -70.75 -7.55 27.55
N ASN A 396 -70.03 -8.66 27.40
CA ASN A 396 -70.50 -9.98 27.82
C ASN A 396 -70.66 -10.04 29.34
N ARG A 397 -69.71 -9.49 30.12
CA ARG A 397 -69.85 -9.36 31.58
C ARG A 397 -71.08 -8.53 31.97
N LEU A 398 -71.36 -7.44 31.27
CA LEU A 398 -72.54 -6.61 31.50
C LEU A 398 -73.84 -7.34 31.12
N LYS A 399 -73.90 -8.00 29.97
CA LYS A 399 -75.04 -8.82 29.52
C LYS A 399 -75.32 -9.98 30.48
N GLU A 400 -74.28 -10.67 30.94
CA GLU A 400 -74.39 -11.76 31.91
C GLU A 400 -74.89 -11.25 33.27
N SER A 401 -74.39 -10.09 33.72
CA SER A 401 -74.88 -9.41 34.93
C SER A 401 -76.37 -9.03 34.81
N GLN A 402 -76.80 -8.50 33.66
CA GLN A 402 -78.20 -8.15 33.39
C GLN A 402 -79.11 -9.38 33.28
N ALA A 403 -78.65 -10.45 32.61
CA ALA A 403 -79.37 -11.72 32.53
C ALA A 403 -79.56 -12.33 33.92
N LYS A 404 -78.50 -12.37 34.75
CA LYS A 404 -78.60 -12.82 36.15
C LYS A 404 -79.57 -11.98 36.97
N LYS A 405 -79.62 -10.67 36.77
CA LYS A 405 -80.63 -9.79 37.41
C LYS A 405 -82.05 -10.12 36.97
N LYS A 406 -82.32 -10.27 35.66
CA LYS A 406 -83.63 -10.67 35.14
C LYS A 406 -84.08 -12.05 35.63
N THR A 407 -83.16 -13.01 35.68
CA THR A 407 -83.46 -14.37 36.16
C THR A 407 -83.76 -14.37 37.66
N ARG A 408 -83.05 -13.56 38.46
CA ARG A 408 -83.31 -13.40 39.91
C ARG A 408 -84.56 -12.59 40.24
N SER A 409 -85.00 -11.69 39.36
CA SER A 409 -86.25 -10.94 39.54
C SER A 409 -87.48 -11.70 39.05
N ASN A 410 -87.29 -12.76 38.25
CA ASN A 410 -88.39 -13.60 37.81
C ASN A 410 -88.88 -14.47 38.98
N LYS A 411 -90.06 -14.14 39.51
CA LYS A 411 -90.69 -14.80 40.67
C LYS A 411 -90.74 -16.32 40.51
N GLU A 412 -91.05 -16.78 39.30
CA GLU A 412 -91.14 -18.20 38.96
C GLU A 412 -89.79 -18.94 39.09
N TYR A 413 -88.68 -18.26 38.79
CA TYR A 413 -87.34 -18.82 38.95
C TYR A 413 -86.92 -18.86 40.42
N ARG A 414 -87.25 -17.81 41.21
CA ARG A 414 -87.07 -17.83 42.67
C ARG A 414 -87.82 -18.98 43.32
N ASP A 415 -89.05 -19.23 42.89
CA ASP A 415 -89.88 -20.31 43.43
C ASP A 415 -89.33 -21.69 43.04
N LYS A 416 -88.86 -21.86 41.79
CA LYS A 416 -88.17 -23.09 41.35
C LYS A 416 -86.84 -23.31 42.09
N GLU A 417 -86.04 -22.26 42.30
CA GLU A 417 -84.76 -22.36 43.02
C GLU A 417 -84.96 -22.67 44.51
N ASN A 418 -85.97 -22.05 45.14
CA ASN A 418 -86.36 -22.35 46.52
C ASN A 418 -86.90 -23.78 46.65
N LYS A 419 -87.73 -24.25 45.70
CA LYS A 419 -88.22 -25.63 45.66
C LYS A 419 -87.08 -26.63 45.46
N LYS A 420 -86.08 -26.30 44.63
CA LYS A 420 -84.87 -27.12 44.44
C LYS A 420 -84.04 -27.20 45.73
N LYS A 421 -83.74 -26.06 46.38
CA LYS A 421 -83.01 -26.04 47.66
C LYS A 421 -83.75 -26.78 48.77
N TYR A 422 -85.08 -26.70 48.79
CA TYR A 422 -85.92 -27.47 49.71
C TYR A 422 -85.80 -28.99 49.45
N LEU A 423 -85.89 -29.42 48.19
CA LEU A 423 -85.71 -30.82 47.79
C LEU A 423 -84.29 -31.34 48.11
N GLU A 424 -83.26 -30.54 47.87
CA GLU A 424 -81.87 -30.88 48.21
C GLU A 424 -81.67 -31.04 49.71
N ARG A 425 -82.19 -30.13 50.55
CA ARG A 425 -82.16 -30.28 52.01
C ARG A 425 -82.90 -31.54 52.47
N ARG A 426 -84.11 -31.76 51.93
CA ARG A 426 -84.91 -32.95 52.24
C ARG A 426 -84.19 -34.25 51.85
N ASN A 427 -83.51 -34.28 50.71
CA ASN A 427 -82.71 -35.43 50.28
C ASN A 427 -81.46 -35.62 51.15
N LEU A 428 -80.81 -34.53 51.56
CA LEU A 428 -79.67 -34.58 52.48
C LEU A 428 -80.08 -35.14 53.85
N ASP A 429 -81.24 -34.73 54.36
CA ASP A 429 -81.79 -35.23 55.61
C ASP A 429 -82.23 -36.70 55.49
N ARG A 430 -82.79 -37.10 54.34
CA ARG A 430 -83.06 -38.52 54.02
C ARG A 430 -81.79 -39.34 53.99
N MET A 431 -80.74 -38.86 53.33
CA MET A 431 -79.43 -39.50 53.27
C MET A 431 -78.80 -39.62 54.66
N LYS A 432 -78.91 -38.58 55.50
CA LYS A 432 -78.48 -38.65 56.90
C LYS A 432 -79.27 -39.68 57.69
N HIS A 433 -80.59 -39.79 57.50
CA HIS A 433 -81.40 -40.82 58.13
C HIS A 433 -81.06 -42.24 57.65
N ILE A 434 -80.86 -42.44 56.35
CA ILE A 434 -80.42 -43.72 55.77
C ILE A 434 -79.02 -44.08 56.27
N GLY A 435 -78.09 -43.12 56.29
CA GLY A 435 -76.75 -43.29 56.84
C GLY A 435 -76.77 -43.67 58.32
N LYS A 436 -77.64 -43.03 59.12
CA LYS A 436 -77.82 -43.39 60.54
C LYS A 436 -78.42 -44.79 60.71
N LYS A 437 -79.38 -45.17 59.86
CA LYS A 437 -80.01 -46.50 59.87
C LYS A 437 -79.02 -47.59 59.44
N ASN A 438 -78.22 -47.35 58.40
CA ASN A 438 -77.20 -48.28 57.92
C ASN A 438 -76.03 -48.39 58.91
N TYR A 439 -75.64 -47.30 59.57
CA TYR A 439 -74.63 -47.33 60.64
C TYR A 439 -75.09 -48.17 61.85
N LEU A 440 -76.37 -48.06 62.24
CA LEU A 440 -76.93 -48.90 63.31
C LEU A 440 -77.04 -50.38 62.91
N LEU A 441 -77.35 -50.67 61.64
CA LEU A 441 -77.41 -52.05 61.10
C LEU A 441 -76.01 -52.68 60.96
N SER A 442 -74.99 -51.92 60.55
CA SER A 442 -73.62 -52.44 60.37
C SER A 442 -72.91 -52.70 61.70
N ARG A 443 -73.33 -52.06 62.79
CA ARG A 443 -72.78 -52.24 64.13
C ARG A 443 -73.55 -53.26 64.99
N TRP A 444 -74.70 -53.72 64.50
CA TRP A 444 -75.51 -54.74 65.16
C TRP A 444 -74.73 -56.06 65.45
N PRO A 445 -73.85 -56.55 64.54
CA PRO A 445 -73.03 -57.74 64.84
C PRO A 445 -71.97 -57.49 65.92
N GLU A 446 -71.38 -56.30 66.00
CA GLU A 446 -70.42 -55.92 67.05
C GLU A 446 -71.11 -55.74 68.41
N MET A 447 -72.34 -55.22 68.44
CA MET A 447 -73.11 -55.05 69.68
C MET A 447 -73.63 -56.38 70.24
N MET A 448 -73.88 -57.39 69.39
CA MET A 448 -74.31 -58.72 69.83
C MET A 448 -73.15 -59.63 70.32
N ASN A 449 -71.90 -59.32 69.98
CA ASN A 449 -70.71 -60.08 70.42
C ASN A 449 -70.15 -59.67 71.80
N ASN A 450 -70.78 -58.73 72.51
CA ASN A 450 -70.39 -58.31 73.87
C ASN A 450 -71.42 -58.74 74.95
N ILE A 451 -72.29 -59.72 74.66
CA ILE A 451 -73.30 -60.26 75.60
C ILE A 451 -73.10 -61.77 75.87
N VAL A 452 -71.86 -62.24 75.86
CA VAL A 452 -71.45 -63.52 76.48
C VAL A 452 -70.18 -63.25 77.26
#